data_AF-A0A1F7FVI1-F1
#
_entry.id   AF-A0A1F7FVI1-F1
#
_cell.length_a   1.000
_cell.length_b   1.000
_cell.length_c   1.000
_cell.angle_alpha   90.00
_cell.angle_beta   90.00
_cell.angle_gamma   90.00
#
_symmetry.space_group_name_H-M   'P 1'
#
loop_
_entity.id
_entity.type
_entity.pdbx_description
1 polymer ?
#
loop_
_entity_poly.entity_id
_entity_poly.type
_entity_poly.pdbx_seq_one_letter_code
_entity_poly.pdbx_strand_id
1 'polypeptide(L)'
;MLRIVVLIFYLYVVVSNEATFADGEILAALMATALFMPGMAVGLYYMRAESAGSNSLLQLAGKAENASGDGLGEFRQKYLAVRESLYAAAMFFCLLMVLVLAKERYLVSSNNLDYQLTLAVMMPVICLSVYEVVLQLVLKIKVGMQTSLPIEYDLWLSWLNFAILGILAVMHTFPYYDSDVGFAIFSAVVLAGILYAAGAYVVRYRKAHQGGGRA
;
A
#
# COMPACT_ATOMS: atom_id res chain seq x y z
N MET A 1 -8.21 -5.96 4.95
CA MET A 1 -8.23 -5.71 6.41
C MET A 1 -6.94 -5.09 6.90
N LEU A 2 -5.76 -5.73 6.81
CA LEU A 2 -4.48 -5.17 7.29
C LEU A 2 -4.21 -3.72 6.84
N ARG A 3 -4.39 -3.41 5.55
CA ARG A 3 -4.19 -2.05 4.99
C ARG A 3 -5.13 -0.98 5.56
N ILE A 4 -6.36 -1.37 5.92
CA ILE A 4 -7.34 -0.48 6.57
C ILE A 4 -6.91 -0.22 8.02
N VAL A 5 -6.45 -1.26 8.71
CA VAL A 5 -5.91 -1.15 10.08
C VAL A 5 -4.70 -0.22 10.11
N VAL A 6 -3.75 -0.37 9.17
CA VAL A 6 -2.61 0.55 9.01
C VAL A 6 -3.07 1.98 8.82
N LEU A 7 -4.04 2.21 7.93
CA LEU A 7 -4.58 3.55 7.68
C LEU A 7 -5.23 4.17 8.92
N ILE A 8 -6.04 3.40 9.67
CA ILE A 8 -6.70 3.88 10.88
C ILE A 8 -5.67 4.27 11.94
N PHE A 9 -4.70 3.40 12.24
CA PHE A 9 -3.68 3.72 13.24
C PHE A 9 -2.76 4.85 12.79
N TYR A 10 -2.40 4.91 11.51
CA TYR A 10 -1.62 6.02 10.98
C TYR A 10 -2.36 7.35 11.11
N LEU A 11 -3.63 7.42 10.69
CA LEU A 11 -4.44 8.63 10.82
C LEU A 11 -4.63 9.04 12.28
N TYR A 12 -4.90 8.07 13.15
CA TYR A 12 -5.01 8.32 14.58
C TYR A 12 -3.71 8.91 15.15
N VAL A 13 -2.54 8.33 14.80
CA VAL A 13 -1.23 8.85 15.23
C VAL A 13 -0.98 10.26 14.69
N VAL A 14 -1.32 10.54 13.43
CA VAL A 14 -1.16 11.88 12.85
C VAL A 14 -2.06 12.90 13.55
N VAL A 15 -3.34 12.59 13.77
CA VAL A 15 -4.31 13.48 14.43
C VAL A 15 -3.96 13.70 15.90
N SER A 16 -3.59 12.64 16.63
CA SER A 16 -3.19 12.75 18.05
C SER A 16 -1.90 13.54 18.25
N ASN A 17 -1.11 13.77 17.19
CA ASN A 17 0.12 14.56 17.20
C ASN A 17 0.03 15.80 16.29
N GLU A 18 -1.19 16.27 15.94
CA GLU A 18 -1.38 17.40 15.03
C GLU A 18 -0.71 18.69 15.55
N ALA A 19 -0.72 18.91 16.87
CA ALA A 19 0.00 20.03 17.50
C ALA A 19 1.52 19.97 17.32
N THR A 20 2.08 18.78 17.04
CA THR A 20 3.49 18.56 16.77
C THR A 20 3.83 18.76 15.28
N PHE A 21 2.85 18.68 14.39
CA PHE A 21 2.96 19.02 12.96
C PHE A 21 2.76 20.52 12.71
N ALA A 22 3.31 21.37 13.58
CA ALA A 22 3.06 22.82 13.61
C ALA A 22 3.30 23.56 12.27
N ASP A 23 4.00 22.95 11.31
CA ASP A 23 4.05 23.41 9.92
C ASP A 23 2.89 22.85 9.10
N GLY A 24 1.86 23.68 8.89
CA GLY A 24 0.75 23.40 7.97
C GLY A 24 1.21 23.06 6.54
N GLU A 25 2.45 23.39 6.18
CA GLU A 25 3.10 23.01 4.93
C GLU A 25 3.33 21.49 4.82
N ILE A 26 3.65 20.79 5.92
CA ILE A 26 3.88 19.34 5.92
C ILE A 26 2.55 18.60 5.72
N LEU A 27 1.49 19.03 6.41
CA LEU A 27 0.16 18.44 6.24
C LEU A 27 -0.38 18.66 4.82
N ALA A 28 -0.19 19.86 4.26
CA ALA A 28 -0.54 20.17 2.88
C ALA A 28 0.26 19.32 1.87
N ALA A 29 1.55 19.11 2.12
CA ALA A 29 2.42 18.26 1.29
C ALA A 29 2.00 16.78 1.33
N LEU A 30 1.54 16.27 2.48
CA LEU A 30 1.00 14.92 2.62
C LEU A 30 -0.33 14.76 1.88
N MET A 31 -1.23 15.75 1.98
CA MET A 31 -2.49 15.77 1.22
C MET A 31 -2.25 15.84 -0.29
N ALA A 32 -1.33 16.71 -0.72
CA ALA A 32 -0.93 16.84 -2.12
C ALA A 32 -0.37 15.50 -2.65
N THR A 33 0.47 14.83 -1.87
CA THR A 33 1.01 13.51 -2.21
C THR A 33 -0.09 12.48 -2.42
N ALA A 34 -1.07 12.42 -1.51
CA ALA A 34 -2.23 11.53 -1.66
C ALA A 34 -3.04 11.83 -2.93
N LEU A 35 -3.15 13.10 -3.34
CA LEU A 35 -3.94 13.51 -4.50
C LEU A 35 -3.20 13.32 -5.84
N PHE A 36 -1.91 13.62 -5.89
CA PHE A 36 -1.13 13.66 -7.13
C PHE A 36 -0.46 12.32 -7.48
N MET A 37 -0.12 11.52 -6.48
CA MET A 37 0.48 10.19 -6.70
C MET A 37 -0.36 9.29 -7.62
N PRO A 38 -1.70 9.23 -7.50
CA PRO A 38 -2.55 8.49 -8.45
C PRO A 38 -2.45 9.00 -9.87
N GLY A 39 -2.46 10.33 -10.04
CA GLY A 39 -2.35 10.95 -11.36
C GLY A 39 -1.03 10.58 -12.05
N MET A 40 0.08 10.61 -11.31
CA MET A 40 1.39 10.18 -11.80
C MET A 40 1.41 8.69 -12.14
N ALA A 41 0.88 7.83 -11.26
CA ALA A 41 0.83 6.40 -11.49
C ALA A 41 0.01 6.02 -12.73
N VAL A 42 -1.13 6.68 -12.93
CA VAL A 42 -1.97 6.52 -14.13
C VAL A 42 -1.21 6.99 -15.37
N GLY A 43 -0.59 8.17 -15.34
CA GLY A 43 0.20 8.69 -16.45
C GLY A 43 1.34 7.75 -16.86
N LEU A 44 2.12 7.26 -15.89
CA LEU A 44 3.19 6.28 -16.11
C LEU A 44 2.67 4.95 -16.71
N TYR A 45 1.53 4.47 -16.23
CA TYR A 45 0.90 3.28 -16.76
C TYR A 45 0.51 3.46 -18.25
N TYR A 46 -0.17 4.56 -18.57
CA TYR A 46 -0.58 4.85 -19.95
C TYR A 46 0.61 4.95 -20.89
N MET A 47 1.71 5.59 -20.46
CA MET A 47 2.94 5.68 -21.24
C MET A 47 3.58 4.32 -21.50
N ARG A 48 3.50 3.38 -20.56
CA ARG A 48 4.22 2.08 -20.61
C ARG A 48 3.42 0.93 -21.21
N ALA A 49 2.11 0.87 -20.93
CA ALA A 49 1.34 -0.35 -21.12
C ALA A 49 0.12 -0.19 -22.04
N GLU A 50 -0.39 1.03 -22.20
CA GLU A 50 -1.46 1.31 -23.17
C GLU A 50 -0.94 1.84 -24.50
N SER A 51 0.34 2.23 -24.58
CA SER A 51 1.00 2.63 -25.83
C SER A 51 1.34 1.44 -26.76
N ALA A 52 1.33 0.20 -26.25
CA ALA A 52 1.87 -0.97 -26.94
C ALA A 52 0.87 -2.10 -27.28
N GLY A 53 -0.43 -1.97 -26.95
CA GLY A 53 -1.41 -3.06 -27.16
C GLY A 53 -2.81 -2.57 -27.50
N SER A 54 -3.59 -3.40 -28.20
CA SER A 54 -4.93 -3.06 -28.70
C SER A 54 -6.04 -3.16 -27.66
N ASN A 55 -5.86 -3.96 -26.59
CA ASN A 55 -6.86 -4.17 -25.54
C ASN A 55 -6.43 -3.53 -24.22
N SER A 56 -7.27 -2.70 -23.60
CA SER A 56 -6.94 -2.12 -22.29
C SER A 56 -6.95 -3.15 -21.15
N LEU A 57 -6.27 -2.86 -20.04
CA LEU A 57 -6.28 -3.77 -18.88
C LEU A 57 -7.71 -4.07 -18.38
N LEU A 58 -8.59 -3.08 -18.41
CA LEU A 58 -10.01 -3.24 -18.03
C LEU A 58 -10.77 -4.13 -19.03
N GLN A 59 -10.44 -4.07 -20.32
CA GLN A 59 -11.03 -4.94 -21.34
C GLN A 59 -10.52 -6.38 -21.23
N LEU A 60 -9.23 -6.56 -20.95
CA LEU A 60 -8.62 -7.87 -20.70
C LEU A 60 -9.18 -8.49 -19.42
N ALA A 61 -9.37 -7.69 -18.37
CA ALA A 61 -10.03 -8.11 -17.15
C ALA A 61 -11.42 -8.68 -17.45
N GLY A 62 -12.27 -7.95 -18.20
CA GLY A 62 -13.62 -8.39 -18.57
C GLY A 62 -13.69 -9.67 -19.42
N LYS A 63 -12.57 -10.15 -19.97
CA LYS A 63 -12.49 -11.38 -20.76
C LYS A 63 -11.71 -12.49 -20.05
N ALA A 64 -11.17 -12.24 -18.85
CA ALA A 64 -10.19 -13.10 -18.20
C ALA A 64 -10.69 -14.53 -17.90
N GLU A 65 -11.99 -14.72 -17.61
CA GLU A 65 -12.56 -16.06 -17.37
C GLU A 65 -12.57 -16.95 -18.62
N ASN A 66 -12.64 -16.35 -19.81
CA ASN A 66 -12.72 -17.05 -21.10
C ASN A 66 -11.49 -16.79 -22.00
N ALA A 67 -10.45 -16.15 -21.46
CA ALA A 67 -9.29 -15.75 -22.22
C ALA A 67 -8.39 -16.96 -22.55
N SER A 68 -7.88 -16.98 -23.79
CA SER A 68 -6.79 -17.88 -24.17
C SER A 68 -5.53 -17.63 -23.33
N GLY A 69 -4.58 -18.56 -23.35
CA GLY A 69 -3.30 -18.42 -22.65
C GLY A 69 -2.58 -17.10 -22.96
N ASP A 70 -2.67 -16.63 -24.21
CA ASP A 70 -2.10 -15.36 -24.66
C ASP A 70 -2.80 -14.14 -24.04
N GLY A 71 -4.13 -14.15 -23.94
CA GLY A 71 -4.90 -13.06 -23.32
C GLY A 71 -4.68 -12.96 -21.80
N LEU A 72 -4.46 -14.10 -21.13
CA LEU A 72 -4.05 -14.13 -19.73
C LEU A 72 -2.60 -13.63 -19.54
N GLY A 73 -1.71 -13.91 -20.50
CA GLY A 73 -0.35 -13.37 -20.53
C GLY A 73 -0.35 -11.84 -20.65
N GLU A 74 -1.10 -11.29 -21.59
CA GLU A 74 -1.25 -9.84 -21.79
C GLU A 74 -1.85 -9.16 -20.55
N PHE A 75 -2.87 -9.77 -19.93
CA PHE A 75 -3.45 -9.28 -18.68
C PHE A 75 -2.42 -9.18 -17.56
N ARG A 76 -1.63 -10.23 -17.35
CA ARG A 76 -0.59 -10.25 -16.30
C ARG A 76 0.47 -9.19 -16.56
N GLN A 77 0.93 -9.04 -17.80
CA GLN A 77 1.93 -8.04 -18.17
C GLN A 77 1.41 -6.61 -17.92
N LYS A 78 0.19 -6.29 -18.37
CA LYS A 78 -0.39 -4.97 -18.13
C LYS A 78 -0.65 -4.71 -16.65
N TYR A 79 -1.09 -5.73 -15.91
CA TYR A 79 -1.27 -5.62 -14.46
C TYR A 79 0.06 -5.34 -13.73
N LEU A 80 1.14 -6.04 -14.08
CA LEU A 80 2.47 -5.78 -13.54
C LEU A 80 2.94 -4.35 -13.87
N ALA A 81 2.71 -3.88 -15.10
CA ALA A 81 3.05 -2.51 -15.49
C ALA A 81 2.27 -1.44 -14.69
N VAL A 82 0.99 -1.67 -14.36
CA VAL A 82 0.25 -0.78 -13.43
C VAL A 82 0.92 -0.77 -12.07
N ARG A 83 1.26 -1.95 -11.53
CA ARG A 83 1.89 -2.04 -10.20
C ARG A 83 3.22 -1.31 -10.17
N GLU A 84 4.10 -1.58 -11.13
CA GLU A 84 5.39 -0.89 -11.25
C GLU A 84 5.24 0.61 -11.38
N SER A 85 4.20 1.09 -12.09
CA SER A 85 3.90 2.52 -12.21
C SER A 85 3.44 3.12 -10.88
N LEU A 86 2.62 2.40 -10.11
CA LEU A 86 2.25 2.76 -8.74
C LEU A 86 3.47 2.82 -7.81
N TYR A 87 4.37 1.82 -7.88
CA TYR A 87 5.62 1.80 -7.10
C TYR A 87 6.53 2.97 -7.47
N ALA A 88 6.72 3.23 -8.76
CA ALA A 88 7.54 4.33 -9.23
C ALA A 88 7.02 5.69 -8.76
N ALA A 89 5.70 5.90 -8.81
CA ALA A 89 5.07 7.10 -8.25
C ALA A 89 5.27 7.19 -6.73
N ALA A 90 5.06 6.09 -5.99
CA ALA A 90 5.26 6.06 -4.54
C ALA A 90 6.69 6.46 -4.15
N MET A 91 7.68 5.88 -4.83
CA MET A 91 9.10 6.16 -4.59
C MET A 91 9.46 7.62 -4.92
N PHE A 92 8.93 8.16 -6.02
CA PHE A 92 9.14 9.56 -6.37
C PHE A 92 8.61 10.49 -5.28
N PHE A 93 7.38 10.26 -4.79
CA PHE A 93 6.79 11.06 -3.72
C PHE A 93 7.48 10.86 -2.37
N CYS A 94 7.96 9.65 -2.04
CA CYS A 94 8.82 9.43 -0.87
C CYS A 94 10.08 10.29 -0.94
N LEU A 95 10.78 10.27 -2.07
CA LEU A 95 11.99 11.08 -2.27
C LEU A 95 11.69 12.58 -2.21
N LEU A 96 10.59 13.02 -2.81
CA LEU A 96 10.15 14.41 -2.76
C LEU A 96 9.87 14.87 -1.32
N MET A 97 9.16 14.05 -0.53
CA MET A 97 8.90 14.35 0.88
C MET A 97 10.18 14.43 1.70
N VAL A 98 11.13 13.51 1.47
CA VAL A 98 12.45 13.57 2.11
C VAL A 98 13.18 14.87 1.75
N LEU A 99 13.14 15.31 0.49
CA LEU A 99 13.79 16.54 0.03
C LEU A 99 13.14 17.80 0.62
N VAL A 100 11.80 17.87 0.66
CA VAL A 100 11.06 18.99 1.27
C VAL A 100 11.42 19.10 2.75
N LEU A 101 11.39 17.98 3.48
CA LEU A 101 11.72 17.97 4.91
C LEU A 101 13.20 18.22 5.18
N ALA A 102 14.10 17.75 4.32
CA ALA A 102 15.52 18.06 4.43
C ALA A 102 15.80 19.54 4.21
N LYS A 103 15.06 20.23 3.33
CA LYS A 103 15.10 21.69 3.19
C LYS A 103 14.64 22.38 4.47
N GLU A 104 13.51 21.95 5.04
CA GLU A 104 12.98 22.54 6.29
C GLU A 104 13.88 22.28 7.52
N ARG A 105 14.62 21.15 7.53
CA ARG A 105 15.65 20.85 8.55
C ARG A 105 16.72 21.94 8.68
N TYR A 106 17.05 22.62 7.59
CA TYR A 106 18.01 23.72 7.61
C TYR A 106 17.42 25.03 8.17
N LEU A 107 16.09 25.12 8.27
CA LEU A 107 15.36 26.34 8.64
C LEU A 107 14.79 26.28 10.07
N VAL A 108 14.44 25.09 10.58
CA VAL A 108 13.77 24.94 11.89
C VAL A 108 14.44 23.86 12.75
N SER A 109 15.04 24.30 13.86
CA SER A 109 15.57 23.45 14.94
C SER A 109 14.43 22.91 15.80
N SER A 110 13.64 21.95 15.28
CA SER A 110 12.60 21.29 16.07
C SER A 110 13.10 19.92 16.58
N ASN A 111 12.89 19.65 17.87
CA ASN A 111 13.24 18.37 18.51
C ASN A 111 12.41 17.17 18.00
N ASN A 112 11.43 17.37 17.11
CA ASN A 112 10.50 16.34 16.64
C ASN A 112 10.60 16.05 15.13
N LEU A 113 11.64 16.54 14.46
CA LEU A 113 11.78 16.40 13.01
C LEU A 113 11.93 14.95 12.54
N ASP A 114 12.68 14.11 13.28
CA ASP A 114 12.86 12.69 12.93
C ASP A 114 11.53 11.90 13.00
N TYR A 115 10.65 12.30 13.92
CA TYR A 115 9.29 11.77 14.07
C TYR A 115 8.41 12.17 12.88
N GLN A 116 8.42 13.46 12.52
CA GLN A 116 7.70 13.98 11.36
C GLN A 116 8.19 13.35 10.05
N LEU A 117 9.51 13.15 9.90
CA LEU A 117 10.11 12.49 8.75
C LEU A 117 9.64 11.04 8.62
N THR A 118 9.63 10.32 9.74
CA THR A 118 9.19 8.93 9.77
C THR A 118 7.72 8.80 9.36
N LEU A 119 6.84 9.66 9.87
CA LEU A 119 5.43 9.67 9.48
C LEU A 119 5.23 10.11 8.02
N ALA A 120 5.93 11.16 7.57
CA ALA A 120 5.76 11.68 6.22
C ALA A 120 6.19 10.67 5.13
N VAL A 121 7.28 9.93 5.37
CA VAL A 121 7.77 8.90 4.43
C VAL A 121 6.84 7.68 4.38
N MET A 122 6.06 7.42 5.43
CA MET A 122 5.06 6.34 5.43
C MET A 122 3.85 6.65 4.53
N MET A 123 3.54 7.93 4.28
CA MET A 123 2.33 8.30 3.53
C MET A 123 2.30 7.76 2.09
N PRO A 124 3.33 7.94 1.23
CA PRO A 124 3.31 7.38 -0.12
C PRO A 124 3.21 5.85 -0.12
N VAL A 125 3.75 5.20 0.93
CA VAL A 125 3.72 3.75 1.10
C VAL A 125 2.31 3.25 1.47
N ILE A 126 1.61 3.98 2.33
CA ILE A 126 0.21 3.71 2.68
C ILE A 126 -0.68 3.95 1.46
N CYS A 127 -0.48 5.07 0.74
CA CYS A 127 -1.15 5.37 -0.52
C CYS A 127 -0.99 4.24 -1.52
N LEU A 128 0.24 3.77 -1.78
CA LEU A 128 0.52 2.61 -2.64
C LEU A 128 -0.33 1.39 -2.25
N SER A 129 -0.36 1.07 -0.95
CA SER A 129 -1.11 -0.08 -0.43
C SER A 129 -2.61 0.08 -0.68
N VAL A 130 -3.18 1.27 -0.44
CA VAL A 130 -4.61 1.55 -0.66
C VAL A 130 -4.96 1.51 -2.14
N TYR A 131 -4.17 2.16 -3.01
CA TYR A 131 -4.45 2.22 -4.45
C TYR A 131 -4.39 0.85 -5.11
N GLU A 132 -3.50 -0.04 -4.66
CA GLU A 132 -3.49 -1.40 -5.16
C GLU A 132 -4.75 -2.20 -4.72
N VAL A 133 -5.32 -1.94 -3.53
CA VAL A 133 -6.62 -2.52 -3.15
C VAL A 133 -7.72 -2.01 -4.07
N VAL A 134 -7.75 -0.69 -4.30
CA VAL A 134 -8.74 -0.06 -5.17
C VAL A 134 -8.64 -0.63 -6.58
N LEU A 135 -7.42 -0.77 -7.12
CA LEU A 135 -7.18 -1.37 -8.43
C LEU A 135 -7.74 -2.80 -8.50
N GLN A 136 -7.40 -3.66 -7.52
CA GLN A 136 -7.90 -5.03 -7.48
C GLN A 136 -9.42 -5.08 -7.35
N LEU A 137 -10.02 -4.17 -6.57
CA LEU A 137 -11.46 -4.08 -6.40
C LEU A 137 -12.15 -3.66 -7.70
N VAL A 138 -11.65 -2.62 -8.38
CA VAL A 138 -12.16 -2.15 -9.67
C VAL A 138 -12.07 -3.26 -10.73
N LEU A 139 -10.94 -3.97 -10.79
CA LEU A 139 -10.78 -5.09 -11.71
C LEU A 139 -11.80 -6.18 -11.41
N LYS A 140 -11.97 -6.61 -10.15
CA LYS A 140 -12.96 -7.62 -9.75
C LYS A 140 -14.39 -7.22 -10.10
N ILE A 141 -14.79 -5.98 -9.79
CA ILE A 141 -16.11 -5.45 -10.14
C ILE A 141 -16.31 -5.50 -11.66
N LYS A 142 -15.28 -5.14 -12.43
CA LYS A 142 -15.38 -5.11 -13.89
C LYS A 142 -15.48 -6.50 -14.53
N VAL A 143 -14.82 -7.51 -13.97
CA VAL A 143 -14.93 -8.89 -14.47
C VAL A 143 -16.23 -9.57 -14.02
N GLY A 144 -16.86 -9.09 -12.95
CA GLY A 144 -17.98 -9.82 -12.32
C GLY A 144 -17.55 -11.12 -11.62
N MET A 145 -16.23 -11.32 -11.42
CA MET A 145 -15.67 -12.51 -10.80
C MET A 145 -16.03 -12.59 -9.32
N GLN A 146 -16.65 -13.70 -8.91
CA GLN A 146 -16.75 -14.10 -7.50
C GLN A 146 -15.44 -14.75 -6.99
N THR A 147 -14.53 -15.11 -7.89
CA THR A 147 -13.25 -15.78 -7.60
C THR A 147 -12.07 -14.80 -7.58
N SER A 148 -10.95 -15.24 -6.99
CA SER A 148 -9.71 -14.46 -6.94
C SER A 148 -9.17 -14.15 -8.34
N LEU A 149 -8.73 -12.90 -8.58
CA LEU A 149 -8.01 -12.53 -9.81
C LEU A 149 -6.85 -13.52 -10.05
N PRO A 150 -6.53 -13.87 -11.32
CA PRO A 150 -5.48 -14.85 -11.67
C PRO A 150 -4.06 -14.26 -11.52
N ILE A 151 -3.82 -13.68 -10.36
CA ILE A 151 -2.64 -12.89 -9.99
C ILE A 151 -2.14 -13.49 -8.68
N GLU A 152 -0.84 -13.74 -8.61
CA GLU A 152 -0.23 -14.22 -7.36
C GLU A 152 -0.37 -13.17 -6.27
N TYR A 153 -0.75 -13.64 -5.08
CA TYR A 153 -0.85 -12.78 -3.91
C TYR A 153 0.56 -12.29 -3.54
N ASP A 154 0.81 -11.00 -3.73
CA ASP A 154 2.10 -10.42 -3.40
C ASP A 154 2.24 -10.26 -1.88
N LEU A 155 3.08 -11.11 -1.29
CA LEU A 155 3.40 -11.05 0.14
C LEU A 155 4.12 -9.75 0.52
N TRP A 156 4.85 -9.13 -0.42
CA TRP A 156 5.74 -8.00 -0.14
C TRP A 156 4.99 -6.80 0.45
N LEU A 157 3.87 -6.39 -0.15
CA LEU A 157 3.07 -5.30 0.42
C LEU A 157 2.52 -5.63 1.80
N SER A 158 2.16 -6.89 2.06
CA SER A 158 1.66 -7.28 3.38
C SER A 158 2.76 -7.16 4.44
N TRP A 159 3.99 -7.59 4.13
CA TRP A 159 5.18 -7.38 4.98
C TRP A 159 5.47 -5.90 5.22
N LEU A 160 5.37 -5.08 4.18
CA LEU A 160 5.57 -3.64 4.25
C LEU A 160 4.56 -2.98 5.22
N ASN A 161 3.29 -3.40 5.18
CA ASN A 161 2.25 -2.92 6.10
C ASN A 161 2.51 -3.36 7.55
N PHE A 162 3.01 -4.59 7.76
CA PHE A 162 3.45 -5.03 9.09
C PHE A 162 4.64 -4.21 9.62
N ALA A 163 5.60 -3.87 8.76
CA ALA A 163 6.73 -3.02 9.12
C ALA A 163 6.27 -1.62 9.56
N ILE A 164 5.33 -1.00 8.83
CA ILE A 164 4.76 0.30 9.21
C ILE A 164 4.12 0.26 10.58
N LEU A 165 3.25 -0.73 10.84
CA LEU A 165 2.62 -0.86 12.16
C LEU A 165 3.66 -1.13 13.27
N GLY A 166 4.70 -1.92 12.99
CA GLY A 166 5.79 -2.15 13.93
C GLY A 166 6.55 -0.88 14.27
N ILE A 167 6.86 -0.05 13.27
CA ILE A 167 7.52 1.25 13.50
C ILE A 167 6.61 2.18 14.30
N LEU A 168 5.32 2.28 13.97
CA LEU A 168 4.35 3.08 14.72
C LEU A 168 4.22 2.64 16.18
N ALA A 169 4.24 1.32 16.45
CA ALA A 169 4.24 0.78 17.81
C ALA A 169 5.50 1.16 18.58
N VAL A 170 6.70 0.99 17.98
CA VAL A 170 7.98 1.36 18.60
C VAL A 170 8.05 2.85 18.88
N MET A 171 7.55 3.71 17.99
CA MET A 171 7.52 5.16 18.22
C MET A 171 6.74 5.55 19.49
N HIS A 172 5.74 4.76 19.88
CA HIS A 172 4.96 4.96 21.11
C HIS A 172 5.53 4.23 22.34
N THR A 173 6.69 3.58 22.23
CA THR A 173 7.43 3.05 23.40
C THR A 173 8.32 4.09 24.07
N PHE A 174 8.50 5.26 23.45
CA PHE A 174 9.28 6.36 24.01
C PHE A 174 8.46 7.16 25.03
N PRO A 175 9.08 7.63 26.13
CA PRO A 175 8.38 8.19 27.31
C PRO A 175 7.64 9.51 27.08
N TYR A 176 7.74 10.10 25.90
CA TYR A 176 7.07 11.35 25.53
C TYR A 176 5.70 11.14 24.84
N TYR A 177 5.29 9.88 24.64
CA TYR A 177 4.10 9.51 23.85
C TYR A 177 3.16 8.58 24.63
N ASP A 178 1.89 8.56 24.22
CA ASP A 178 0.83 7.79 24.86
C ASP A 178 1.09 6.27 24.73
N SER A 179 1.44 5.64 25.86
CA SER A 179 1.77 4.22 25.93
C SER A 179 0.58 3.31 25.61
N ASP A 180 -0.64 3.76 25.86
CA ASP A 180 -1.85 2.95 25.63
C ASP A 180 -2.12 2.79 24.13
N VAL A 181 -1.83 3.83 23.35
CA VAL A 181 -1.88 3.82 21.88
C VAL A 181 -0.83 2.86 21.32
N GLY A 182 0.39 2.90 21.85
CA GLY A 182 1.47 1.98 21.46
C GLY A 182 1.08 0.52 21.70
N PHE A 183 0.47 0.23 22.86
CA PHE A 183 -0.02 -1.10 23.19
C PHE A 183 -1.16 -1.56 22.28
N ALA A 184 -2.08 -0.67 21.90
CA ALA A 184 -3.16 -0.96 20.97
C ALA A 184 -2.62 -1.30 19.55
N ILE A 185 -1.66 -0.53 19.05
CA ILE A 185 -1.00 -0.79 17.76
C ILE A 185 -0.28 -2.14 17.81
N PHE A 186 0.49 -2.41 18.88
CA PHE A 186 1.20 -3.67 19.05
C PHE A 186 0.24 -4.87 19.07
N SER A 187 -0.86 -4.77 19.82
CA SER A 187 -1.89 -5.81 19.89
C SER A 187 -2.52 -6.06 18.51
N ALA A 188 -2.76 -5.00 17.73
CA ALA A 188 -3.27 -5.13 16.36
C ALA A 188 -2.26 -5.77 15.40
N VAL A 189 -0.96 -5.50 15.56
CA VAL A 189 0.12 -6.18 14.80
C VAL A 189 0.10 -7.67 15.08
N VAL A 190 0.08 -8.06 16.35
CA VAL A 190 0.09 -9.47 16.77
C VAL A 190 -1.15 -10.18 16.25
N LEU A 191 -2.33 -9.59 16.42
CA LEU A 191 -3.59 -10.16 15.93
C LEU A 191 -3.58 -10.30 14.40
N ALA A 192 -3.16 -9.27 13.67
CA ALA A 192 -3.07 -9.33 12.22
C ALA A 192 -2.04 -10.38 11.75
N GLY A 193 -0.93 -10.55 12.47
CA GLY A 193 0.08 -11.58 12.21
C GLY A 193 -0.48 -12.99 12.38
N ILE A 194 -1.23 -13.23 13.46
CA ILE A 194 -1.90 -14.51 13.72
C ILE A 194 -2.92 -14.81 12.61
N LEU A 195 -3.78 -13.85 12.27
CA LEU A 195 -4.77 -14.00 11.20
C LEU A 195 -4.11 -14.26 9.84
N TYR A 196 -2.99 -13.59 9.56
CA TYR A 196 -2.22 -13.79 8.34
C TYR A 196 -1.59 -15.18 8.27
N ALA A 197 -0.96 -15.63 9.35
CA ALA A 197 -0.36 -16.96 9.44
C ALA A 197 -1.42 -18.07 9.31
N ALA A 198 -2.56 -17.91 9.98
CA ALA A 198 -3.69 -18.83 9.86
C ALA A 198 -4.25 -18.87 8.43
N GLY A 199 -4.45 -17.71 7.79
CA GLY A 199 -4.91 -17.63 6.41
C GLY A 199 -3.93 -18.26 5.41
N ALA A 200 -2.64 -17.99 5.56
CA ALA A 200 -1.60 -18.60 4.73
C ALA A 200 -1.54 -20.12 4.91
N TYR A 201 -1.67 -20.61 6.15
CA TYR A 201 -1.74 -22.04 6.45
C TYR A 201 -2.96 -22.70 5.78
N VAL A 202 -4.15 -22.12 5.92
CA VAL A 202 -5.39 -22.62 5.30
C VAL A 202 -5.28 -22.65 3.77
N VAL A 203 -4.74 -21.60 3.15
CA VAL A 203 -4.56 -21.54 1.69
C VAL A 203 -3.55 -22.59 1.20
N ARG A 204 -2.43 -22.77 1.90
CA ARG A 204 -1.44 -23.82 1.59
C ARG A 204 -2.04 -25.22 1.74
N TYR A 205 -2.78 -25.45 2.82
CA TYR A 205 -3.47 -26.72 3.08
C TYR A 205 -4.50 -27.05 1.99
N ARG A 206 -5.29 -26.06 1.57
CA ARG A 206 -6.27 -26.21 0.48
C ARG A 206 -5.60 -26.53 -0.87
N LYS A 207 -4.49 -25.86 -1.19
CA LYS A 207 -3.71 -26.15 -2.40
C LYS A 207 -3.10 -27.56 -2.37
N ALA A 208 -2.59 -28.00 -1.22
CA ALA A 208 -2.06 -29.36 -1.06
C ALA A 208 -3.15 -30.44 -1.26
N HIS A 209 -4.37 -30.20 -0.77
CA HIS A 209 -5.50 -31.11 -0.98
C HIS A 209 -6.02 -31.13 -2.42
N GLN A 210 -5.98 -30.00 -3.12
CA GLN A 210 -6.34 -29.95 -4.54
C GLN A 210 -5.28 -30.61 -5.44
N GLY A 211 -4.00 -30.59 -5.03
CA GLY A 211 -2.92 -31.31 -5.70
C GLY A 211 -2.88 -32.82 -5.40
N GLY A 212 -3.33 -33.25 -4.22
CA GLY A 212 -3.36 -34.65 -3.80
C GLY A 212 -4.61 -35.45 -4.23
N GLY A 213 -5.63 -34.80 -4.79
CA GLY A 213 -6.88 -35.44 -5.23
C GLY A 213 -6.84 -36.11 -6.61
N ARG A 214 -5.66 -36.27 -7.21
CA ARG A 214 -5.42 -37.02 -8.46
C ARG A 214 -4.23 -37.98 -8.29
N ALA A 215 -4.25 -38.77 -7.23
CA ALA A 215 -3.45 -39.98 -7.10
C ALA A 215 -4.38 -41.15 -6.81
#